data_AF-A0A954LGS3-F1
#
_entry.id   AF-A0A954LGS3-F1
#
_cell.length_a   1.000
_cell.length_b   1.000
_cell.length_c   1.000
_cell.angle_alpha   90.00
_cell.angle_beta   90.00
_cell.angle_gamma   90.00
#
_symmetry.space_group_name_H-M   'P 1'
#
loop_
_entity.id
_entity.type
_entity.pdbx_description
1 polymer ?
#
loop_
_entity_poly.entity_id
_entity_poly.type
_entity_poly.pdbx_seq_one_letter_code
_entity_poly.pdbx_strand_id
1 'polypeptide(L)'
;LQSLHDSDCPYGRPEELVIRLRPDCGCTSVFVLTGRKEQVRQAASRFLQTDWMNWFDSVDAVFSGESSSALLRLILNAPRHECDTYTHMISTFATEHDLDLQVVADGQPAGDGLPDLMIKTTSDRSMQLADELSSGFGLRCVVLCYHGVIHAYQTENPVDGKHDPVRMFAMIVRSLEQELIAVGGDWRTPHFPRPVAVQPETRWLQFMAPRSDGTQA
;
A
#
# COMPACT_ATOMS: atom_id res chain seq x y z
N LEU A 1 -23.09 -20.40 -3.40
CA LEU A 1 -22.14 -19.35 -3.00
C LEU A 1 -22.24 -18.25 -4.04
N GLN A 2 -22.99 -17.20 -3.72
CA GLN A 2 -23.13 -16.02 -4.58
C GLN A 2 -21.79 -15.29 -4.49
N SER A 3 -21.15 -15.01 -5.62
CA SER A 3 -19.88 -14.30 -5.62
C SER A 3 -20.10 -12.86 -5.14
N LEU A 4 -19.19 -12.32 -4.34
CA LEU A 4 -19.20 -10.95 -3.82
C LEU A 4 -19.22 -9.84 -4.91
N HIS A 5 -19.20 -10.21 -6.20
CA HIS A 5 -19.16 -9.28 -7.32
C HIS A 5 -20.53 -8.69 -7.71
N ASP A 6 -21.64 -9.15 -7.10
CA ASP A 6 -23.01 -8.72 -7.43
C ASP A 6 -23.66 -7.81 -6.36
N SER A 7 -22.91 -6.85 -5.79
CA SER A 7 -23.53 -5.86 -4.89
C SER A 7 -23.95 -4.60 -5.66
N ASP A 8 -25.26 -4.30 -5.67
CA ASP A 8 -25.87 -3.09 -6.26
C ASP A 8 -25.51 -1.78 -5.51
N CYS A 9 -24.48 -1.80 -4.66
CA CYS A 9 -24.06 -0.68 -3.83
C CYS A 9 -22.59 -0.36 -4.10
N PRO A 10 -22.20 0.91 -4.33
CA PRO A 10 -20.81 1.27 -4.62
C PRO A 10 -19.80 0.88 -3.53
N TYR A 11 -20.27 0.55 -2.33
CA TYR A 11 -19.44 0.16 -1.18
C TYR A 11 -19.86 -1.16 -0.54
N GLY A 12 -20.74 -1.95 -1.19
CA GLY A 12 -21.35 -3.14 -0.60
C GLY A 12 -22.28 -2.83 0.58
N ARG A 13 -22.89 -3.85 1.17
CA ARG A 13 -23.60 -3.75 2.46
C ARG A 13 -22.62 -4.01 3.61
N PRO A 14 -22.80 -3.41 4.80
CA PRO A 14 -21.94 -3.68 5.96
C PRO A 14 -21.85 -5.17 6.35
N GLU A 15 -22.85 -5.96 5.96
CA GLU A 15 -22.92 -7.42 6.13
C GLU A 15 -21.93 -8.18 5.21
N GLU A 16 -21.30 -7.49 4.25
CA GLU A 16 -20.37 -8.02 3.24
C GLU A 16 -18.90 -7.73 3.57
N LEU A 17 -18.61 -7.21 4.77
CA LEU A 17 -17.24 -7.02 5.26
C LEU A 17 -16.59 -8.39 5.50
N VAL A 18 -15.76 -8.82 4.55
CA VAL A 18 -14.91 -10.01 4.71
C VAL A 18 -13.67 -9.62 5.51
N ILE A 19 -13.70 -9.88 6.81
CA ILE A 19 -12.49 -9.86 7.64
C ILE A 19 -11.75 -11.17 7.39
N ARG A 20 -10.59 -11.09 6.72
CA ARG A 20 -9.72 -12.25 6.58
C ARG A 20 -8.80 -12.35 7.79
N LEU A 21 -9.15 -13.23 8.71
CA LEU A 21 -8.25 -13.65 9.78
C LEU A 21 -7.30 -14.71 9.22
N ARG A 22 -5.99 -14.46 9.29
CA ARG A 22 -5.00 -15.51 9.09
C ARG A 22 -4.31 -15.82 10.40
N PRO A 23 -4.24 -17.10 10.79
CA PRO A 23 -3.39 -17.50 11.89
C PRO A 23 -1.94 -17.22 11.54
N ASP A 24 -1.11 -16.98 12.57
CA ASP A 24 0.33 -17.05 12.40
C ASP A 24 0.71 -18.48 12.02
N CYS A 25 1.19 -18.69 10.79
CA CYS A 25 1.51 -20.00 10.25
C CYS A 25 2.98 -20.40 10.49
N GLY A 26 3.74 -19.57 11.21
CA GLY A 26 5.12 -19.86 11.62
C GLY A 26 6.17 -19.76 10.51
N CYS A 27 5.81 -19.29 9.32
CA CYS A 27 6.77 -18.94 8.28
C CYS A 27 6.32 -17.69 7.51
N THR A 28 7.18 -16.67 7.53
CA THR A 28 7.02 -15.46 6.73
C THR A 28 8.07 -15.44 5.64
N SER A 29 7.64 -15.33 4.39
CA SER A 29 8.51 -15.17 3.23
C SER A 29 8.29 -13.79 2.62
N VAL A 30 9.39 -13.09 2.35
CA VAL A 30 9.37 -11.82 1.61
C VAL A 30 10.02 -12.05 0.25
N PHE A 31 9.24 -11.85 -0.81
CA PHE A 31 9.72 -11.90 -2.18
C PHE A 31 9.97 -10.47 -2.66
N VAL A 32 11.18 -10.19 -3.14
CA VAL A 32 11.57 -8.89 -3.70
C VAL A 32 11.90 -9.09 -5.17
N LEU A 33 11.04 -8.58 -6.04
CA LEU A 33 11.20 -8.64 -7.48
C LEU A 33 11.67 -7.26 -7.95
N THR A 34 12.88 -7.16 -8.48
CA THR A 34 13.49 -5.89 -8.90
C THR A 34 13.55 -5.81 -10.42
N GLY A 35 13.30 -4.63 -10.98
CA GLY A 35 13.39 -4.41 -12.42
C GLY A 35 13.20 -2.95 -12.78
N ARG A 36 12.97 -2.65 -14.07
CA ARG A 36 12.64 -1.29 -14.50
C ARG A 36 11.27 -0.89 -13.96
N LYS A 37 11.09 0.41 -13.69
CA LYS A 37 9.81 0.98 -13.21
C LYS A 37 8.59 0.48 -13.97
N GLU A 38 8.67 0.47 -15.30
CA GLU A 38 7.57 0.00 -16.16
C GLU A 38 7.29 -1.51 -16.02
N GLN A 39 8.34 -2.34 -15.93
CA GLN A 39 8.19 -3.78 -15.73
C GLN A 39 7.52 -4.08 -14.39
N VAL A 40 7.94 -3.38 -13.33
CA VAL A 40 7.36 -3.52 -11.99
C VAL A 40 5.89 -3.09 -11.98
N ARG A 41 5.53 -1.99 -12.64
CA ARG A 41 4.14 -1.55 -12.77
C ARG A 41 3.27 -2.57 -13.48
N GLN A 42 3.75 -3.09 -14.61
CA GLN A 42 3.03 -4.10 -15.39
C GLN A 42 2.86 -5.40 -14.59
N ALA A 43 3.94 -5.87 -13.95
CA ALA A 43 3.92 -7.06 -13.11
C ALA A 43 2.96 -6.89 -11.93
N ALA A 44 3.02 -5.78 -11.19
CA ALA A 44 2.11 -5.52 -10.08
C ALA A 44 0.64 -5.51 -10.56
N SER A 45 0.33 -4.82 -11.66
CA SER A 45 -1.03 -4.81 -12.23
C SER A 45 -1.50 -6.21 -12.64
N ARG A 46 -0.62 -7.02 -13.23
CA ARG A 46 -0.94 -8.42 -13.58
C ARG A 46 -1.12 -9.31 -12.37
N PHE A 47 -0.28 -9.14 -11.35
CA PHE A 47 -0.37 -9.91 -10.13
C PHE A 47 -1.71 -9.69 -9.41
N LEU A 48 -2.19 -8.44 -9.35
CA LEU A 48 -3.50 -8.10 -8.77
C LEU A 48 -4.68 -8.74 -9.51
N GLN A 49 -4.51 -9.18 -10.76
CA GLN A 49 -5.53 -9.87 -11.55
C GLN A 49 -5.53 -11.39 -11.33
N THR A 50 -4.62 -11.91 -10.50
CA THR A 50 -4.53 -13.34 -10.20
C THR A 50 -5.31 -13.69 -8.94
N ASP A 51 -5.82 -14.93 -8.88
CA ASP A 51 -6.39 -15.48 -7.65
C ASP A 51 -5.32 -15.61 -6.54
N TRP A 52 -4.03 -15.68 -6.94
CA TRP A 52 -2.89 -15.76 -6.04
C TRP A 52 -2.74 -14.54 -5.14
N MET A 53 -3.13 -13.35 -5.62
CA MET A 53 -3.06 -12.11 -4.84
C MET A 53 -3.69 -12.27 -3.46
N ASN A 54 -4.82 -12.98 -3.39
CA ASN A 54 -5.52 -13.20 -2.15
C ASN A 54 -4.64 -13.92 -1.13
N TRP A 55 -3.64 -14.69 -1.51
CA TRP A 55 -2.77 -15.45 -0.61
C TRP A 55 -1.61 -14.66 -0.04
N PHE A 56 -1.40 -13.41 -0.46
CA PHE A 56 -0.37 -12.54 0.11
C PHE A 56 -0.96 -11.61 1.16
N ASP A 57 -0.18 -11.31 2.19
CA ASP A 57 -0.54 -10.35 3.22
C ASP A 57 -0.30 -8.91 2.76
N SER A 58 0.66 -8.74 1.83
CA SER A 58 0.93 -7.47 1.19
C SER A 58 1.49 -7.67 -0.23
N VAL A 59 1.12 -6.73 -1.10
CA VAL A 59 1.59 -6.58 -2.48
C VAL A 59 1.93 -5.10 -2.64
N ASP A 60 3.22 -4.78 -2.54
CA ASP A 60 3.68 -3.40 -2.53
C ASP A 60 4.61 -3.11 -3.71
N ALA A 61 4.41 -1.99 -4.41
CA ALA A 61 5.38 -1.48 -5.37
C ALA A 61 6.17 -0.32 -4.77
N VAL A 62 7.49 -0.35 -4.83
CA VAL A 62 8.35 0.67 -4.24
C VAL A 62 9.13 1.41 -5.33
N PHE A 63 8.96 2.72 -5.34
CA PHE A 63 9.60 3.66 -6.25
C PHE A 63 10.54 4.58 -5.46
N SER A 64 11.73 4.84 -6.01
CA SER A 64 12.68 5.80 -5.47
C SER A 64 13.07 6.77 -6.58
N GLY A 65 13.18 8.06 -6.25
CA GLY A 65 13.40 9.12 -7.23
C GLY A 65 14.71 9.04 -8.02
N GLU A 66 15.74 8.44 -7.43
CA GLU A 66 17.10 8.44 -8.00
C GLU A 66 17.33 7.29 -8.99
N SER A 67 16.46 6.27 -9.00
CA SER A 67 16.67 5.05 -9.79
C SER A 67 15.68 4.93 -10.95
N SER A 68 16.15 4.41 -12.08
CA SER A 68 15.28 3.89 -13.15
C SER A 68 14.66 2.54 -12.78
N SER A 69 15.11 1.92 -11.69
CA SER A 69 14.55 0.69 -11.14
C SER A 69 13.47 0.98 -10.09
N ALA A 70 12.60 -0.01 -9.94
CA ALA A 70 11.66 -0.15 -8.85
C ALA A 70 11.72 -1.58 -8.34
N LEU A 71 10.98 -1.86 -7.27
CA LEU A 71 10.78 -3.23 -6.81
C LEU A 71 9.31 -3.50 -6.51
N LEU A 72 8.90 -4.74 -6.71
CA LEU A 72 7.64 -5.32 -6.23
C LEU A 72 7.97 -6.22 -5.04
N ARG A 73 7.39 -5.91 -3.88
CA ARG A 73 7.55 -6.65 -2.64
C ARG A 73 6.26 -7.40 -2.33
N LEU A 74 6.38 -8.71 -2.18
CA LEU A 74 5.25 -9.59 -1.84
C LEU A 74 5.54 -10.23 -0.49
N ILE A 75 4.60 -10.13 0.45
CA ILE A 75 4.73 -10.70 1.80
C ILE A 75 3.74 -11.84 1.95
N LEU A 76 4.24 -13.00 2.36
CA LEU A 76 3.46 -14.21 2.54
C LEU A 76 3.66 -14.77 3.95
N ASN A 77 2.58 -14.96 4.69
CA ASN A 77 2.51 -15.84 5.84
C ASN A 77 1.77 -17.13 5.48
N ALA A 78 2.48 -18.26 5.49
CA ALA A 78 1.97 -19.56 5.07
C ALA A 78 2.60 -20.71 5.87
N PRO A 79 1.98 -21.89 5.92
CA PRO A 79 2.60 -23.08 6.49
C PRO A 79 3.90 -23.42 5.76
N ARG A 80 4.95 -23.80 6.52
CA ARG A 80 6.29 -24.08 5.96
C ARG A 80 6.30 -25.06 4.78
N HIS A 81 5.42 -26.06 4.79
CA HIS A 81 5.34 -27.06 3.72
C HIS A 81 4.70 -26.54 2.42
N GLU A 82 4.06 -25.37 2.43
CA GLU A 82 3.52 -24.71 1.24
C GLU A 82 4.48 -23.69 0.63
N CYS A 83 5.48 -23.22 1.39
CA CYS A 83 6.40 -22.15 0.97
C CYS A 83 7.12 -22.45 -0.35
N ASP A 84 7.47 -23.70 -0.61
CA ASP A 84 8.13 -24.11 -1.87
C ASP A 84 7.22 -23.90 -3.08
N THR A 85 5.92 -24.17 -2.93
CA THR A 85 4.90 -23.96 -3.97
C THR A 85 4.80 -22.47 -4.33
N TYR A 86 4.71 -21.60 -3.32
CA TYR A 86 4.66 -20.16 -3.54
C TYR A 86 5.96 -19.63 -4.14
N THR A 87 7.12 -20.12 -3.67
CA THR A 87 8.43 -19.72 -4.19
C THR A 87 8.57 -20.10 -5.66
N HIS A 88 8.16 -21.30 -6.04
CA HIS A 88 8.16 -21.73 -7.43
C HIS A 88 7.24 -20.86 -8.30
N MET A 89 6.01 -20.59 -7.83
CA MET A 89 5.06 -19.72 -8.53
C MET A 89 5.62 -18.31 -8.74
N ILE A 90 6.19 -17.69 -7.70
CA ILE A 90 6.79 -16.36 -7.79
C ILE A 90 8.04 -16.34 -8.66
N SER A 91 8.85 -17.40 -8.65
CA SER A 91 10.00 -17.53 -9.55
C SER A 91 9.59 -17.58 -11.02
N THR A 92 8.54 -18.32 -11.35
CA THR A 92 7.98 -18.36 -12.70
C THR A 92 7.44 -16.99 -13.09
N PHE A 93 6.66 -16.36 -12.20
CA PHE A 93 6.12 -15.02 -12.41
C PHE A 93 7.22 -13.96 -12.63
N ALA A 94 8.29 -13.99 -11.85
CA ALA A 94 9.42 -13.07 -12.01
C ALA A 94 10.11 -13.25 -13.37
N THR A 95 10.28 -14.51 -13.82
CA THR A 95 10.87 -14.83 -15.13
C THR A 95 9.99 -14.33 -16.28
N GLU A 96 8.67 -14.53 -16.21
CA GLU A 96 7.72 -14.07 -17.24
C GLU A 96 7.72 -12.55 -17.41
N HIS A 97 8.03 -11.81 -16.35
CA HIS A 97 8.05 -10.36 -16.32
C HIS A 97 9.44 -9.74 -16.42
N ASP A 98 10.49 -10.54 -16.64
CA ASP A 98 11.89 -10.09 -16.71
C ASP A 98 12.30 -9.28 -15.46
N LEU A 99 12.02 -9.86 -14.29
CA LEU A 99 12.35 -9.31 -12.97
C LEU A 99 13.35 -10.20 -12.23
N ASP A 100 14.28 -9.58 -11.54
CA ASP A 100 15.23 -10.26 -10.66
C ASP A 100 14.55 -10.60 -9.33
N LEU A 101 14.49 -11.89 -8.98
CA LEU A 101 13.88 -12.35 -7.73
C LEU A 101 14.92 -12.56 -6.63
N GLN A 102 14.70 -11.94 -5.48
CA GLN A 102 15.32 -12.27 -4.20
C GLN A 102 14.25 -12.78 -3.22
N VAL A 103 14.55 -13.88 -2.54
CA VAL A 103 13.69 -14.46 -1.50
C VAL A 103 14.36 -14.31 -0.15
N VAL A 104 13.66 -13.70 0.81
CA VAL A 104 14.08 -13.60 2.21
C VAL A 104 13.15 -14.47 3.05
N ALA A 105 13.62 -15.68 3.36
CA ALA A 105 12.90 -16.62 4.21
C ALA A 105 13.07 -16.26 5.70
N ASP A 106 12.00 -16.44 6.49
CA ASP A 106 11.96 -16.14 7.92
C ASP A 106 12.39 -14.68 8.23
N GLY A 107 12.18 -13.78 7.27
CA GLY A 107 12.48 -12.36 7.39
C GLY A 107 11.35 -11.62 8.11
N GLN A 108 11.71 -10.67 8.96
CA GLN A 108 10.72 -9.71 9.43
C GLN A 108 10.23 -8.87 8.25
N PRO A 109 8.92 -8.59 8.14
CA PRO A 109 8.41 -7.62 7.20
C PRO A 109 9.23 -6.33 7.30
N ALA A 110 9.63 -5.78 6.15
CA ALA A 110 10.36 -4.53 6.13
C ALA A 110 9.51 -3.44 6.80
N GLY A 111 9.96 -2.95 7.95
CA GLY A 111 9.35 -1.81 8.61
C GLY A 111 9.70 -0.54 7.85
N ASP A 112 8.80 -0.07 6.97
CA ASP A 112 9.02 1.19 6.23
C ASP A 112 8.95 2.44 7.13
N GLY A 113 8.55 2.28 8.39
CA GLY A 113 8.35 3.40 9.33
C GLY A 113 6.98 4.06 9.16
N LEU A 114 6.85 5.29 9.67
CA LEU A 114 5.65 6.12 9.49
C LEU A 114 5.82 6.99 8.24
N PRO A 115 4.83 7.05 7.33
CA PRO A 115 4.93 7.88 6.14
C PRO A 115 4.85 9.38 6.48
N ASP A 116 5.60 10.18 5.74
CA ASP A 116 5.52 11.65 5.79
C ASP A 116 4.31 12.19 5.03
N LEU A 117 3.81 11.44 4.05
CA LEU A 117 2.60 11.73 3.32
C LEU A 117 1.94 10.41 2.91
N MET A 118 0.65 10.27 3.22
CA MET A 118 -0.20 9.20 2.76
C MET A 118 -1.19 9.75 1.73
N ILE A 119 -1.33 9.10 0.58
CA ILE A 119 -2.31 9.45 -0.45
C ILE A 119 -3.15 8.22 -0.76
N LYS A 120 -4.48 8.38 -0.75
CA LYS A 120 -5.45 7.38 -1.21
C LYS A 120 -5.99 7.82 -2.56
N THR A 121 -5.89 6.94 -3.56
CA THR A 121 -6.44 7.13 -4.90
C THR A 121 -6.95 5.77 -5.42
N THR A 122 -7.23 5.65 -6.72
CA THR A 122 -7.58 4.36 -7.35
C THR A 122 -6.34 3.46 -7.46
N SER A 123 -6.54 2.14 -7.46
CA SER A 123 -5.46 1.15 -7.66
C SER A 123 -4.66 1.45 -8.93
N ASP A 124 -5.36 1.73 -10.02
CA ASP A 124 -4.75 1.94 -11.35
C ASP A 124 -3.90 3.22 -11.41
N ARG A 125 -4.31 4.26 -10.68
CA ARG A 125 -3.58 5.54 -10.62
C ARG A 125 -2.38 5.50 -9.67
N SER A 126 -2.49 4.73 -8.59
CA SER A 126 -1.55 4.80 -7.46
C SER A 126 -0.08 4.57 -7.84
N MET A 127 0.22 3.60 -8.71
CA MET A 127 1.60 3.31 -9.13
C MET A 127 2.18 4.39 -10.05
N GLN A 128 1.36 4.95 -10.95
CA GLN A 128 1.80 6.06 -11.80
C GLN A 128 2.08 7.30 -10.96
N LEU A 129 1.18 7.62 -10.03
CA LEU A 129 1.33 8.75 -9.14
C LEU A 129 2.57 8.60 -8.24
N ALA A 130 2.85 7.40 -7.75
CA ALA A 130 4.07 7.14 -6.97
C ALA A 130 5.36 7.35 -7.78
N ASP A 131 5.38 6.97 -9.06
CA ASP A 131 6.52 7.25 -9.94
C ASP A 131 6.70 8.77 -10.17
N GLU A 132 5.61 9.49 -10.43
CA GLU A 132 5.62 10.96 -10.57
C GLU A 132 6.12 11.64 -9.29
N LEU A 133 5.64 11.21 -8.12
CA LEU A 133 6.06 11.75 -6.83
C LEU A 133 7.53 11.46 -6.54
N SER A 134 7.96 10.23 -6.77
CA SER A 134 9.35 9.84 -6.55
C SER A 134 10.30 10.61 -7.46
N SER A 135 10.00 10.69 -8.76
CA SER A 135 10.86 11.34 -9.75
C SER A 135 10.81 12.88 -9.66
N GLY A 136 9.65 13.45 -9.35
CA GLY A 136 9.46 14.90 -9.30
C GLY A 136 9.89 15.54 -7.99
N PHE A 137 9.79 14.83 -6.87
CA PHE A 137 10.05 15.36 -5.52
C PHE A 137 11.15 14.60 -4.76
N GLY A 138 11.81 13.63 -5.37
CA GLY A 138 12.88 12.85 -4.73
C GLY A 138 12.40 11.97 -3.58
N LEU A 139 11.10 11.64 -3.56
CA LEU A 139 10.50 10.85 -2.49
C LEU A 139 10.76 9.36 -2.71
N ARG A 140 10.81 8.59 -1.62
CA ARG A 140 10.60 7.15 -1.66
C ARG A 140 9.11 6.90 -1.52
N CYS A 141 8.50 6.22 -2.48
CA CYS A 141 7.07 5.93 -2.47
C CYS A 141 6.83 4.41 -2.40
N VAL A 142 6.09 3.95 -1.39
CA VAL A 142 5.60 2.58 -1.25
C VAL A 142 4.12 2.57 -1.57
N VAL A 143 3.73 1.84 -2.61
CA VAL A 143 2.34 1.72 -3.06
C VAL A 143 1.78 0.43 -2.52
N LEU A 144 0.76 0.51 -1.66
CA LEU A 144 -0.03 -0.63 -1.21
C LEU A 144 -1.01 -0.94 -2.34
N CYS A 145 -0.58 -1.75 -3.30
CA CYS A 145 -1.20 -1.88 -4.62
C CYS A 145 -2.68 -2.25 -4.54
N TYR A 146 -3.04 -3.18 -3.65
CA TYR A 146 -4.42 -3.61 -3.45
C TYR A 146 -5.33 -2.47 -2.97
N HIS A 147 -4.81 -1.56 -2.16
CA HIS A 147 -5.58 -0.47 -1.58
C HIS A 147 -5.53 0.82 -2.40
N GLY A 148 -4.67 0.96 -3.41
CA GLY A 148 -4.45 2.24 -4.08
C GLY A 148 -3.97 3.33 -3.10
N VAL A 149 -3.19 2.94 -2.09
CA VAL A 149 -2.61 3.85 -1.10
C VAL A 149 -1.12 4.02 -1.38
N ILE A 150 -0.62 5.25 -1.33
CA ILE A 150 0.79 5.59 -1.46
C ILE A 150 1.27 6.11 -0.11
N HIS A 151 2.31 5.47 0.42
CA HIS A 151 3.12 5.95 1.54
C HIS A 151 4.37 6.60 0.97
N ALA A 152 4.50 7.92 1.11
CA ALA A 152 5.67 8.66 0.67
C ALA A 152 6.53 9.07 1.87
N TYR A 153 7.84 8.91 1.70
CA TYR A 153 8.87 9.14 2.70
C TYR A 153 9.91 10.10 2.12
N GLN A 154 10.37 11.03 2.95
CA GLN A 154 11.53 11.85 2.62
C GLN A 154 12.79 11.01 2.63
N THR A 155 13.66 11.24 1.65
CA THR A 155 14.98 10.62 1.60
C THR A 155 15.97 11.48 2.40
N GLU A 156 16.91 10.86 3.10
CA GLU A 156 17.81 11.52 4.08
C GLU A 156 18.81 12.52 3.45
N ASN A 157 18.84 12.64 2.12
CA ASN A 157 19.66 13.59 1.37
C ASN A 157 18.82 14.67 0.68
N PRO A 158 18.23 15.63 1.41
CA PRO A 158 17.83 16.87 0.77
C PRO A 158 19.12 17.56 0.32
N VAL A 159 19.40 17.52 -0.98
CA VAL A 159 20.65 17.93 -1.65
C VAL A 159 21.21 19.29 -1.19
N ASP A 160 20.42 20.15 -0.54
CA ASP A 160 20.85 21.49 -0.11
C ASP A 160 20.45 21.93 1.31
N GLY A 161 19.93 21.06 2.19
CA GLY A 161 19.51 21.45 3.56
C GLY A 161 18.46 22.57 3.62
N LYS A 162 17.83 22.90 2.48
CA LYS A 162 16.87 24.01 2.27
C LYS A 162 15.45 23.54 1.97
N HIS A 163 15.18 22.24 2.04
CA HIS A 163 13.85 21.72 1.78
C HIS A 163 13.01 21.77 3.04
N ASP A 164 12.14 22.78 3.09
CA ASP A 164 11.03 22.86 4.02
C ASP A 164 10.02 21.74 3.67
N PRO A 165 9.91 20.69 4.51
CA PRO A 165 9.04 19.53 4.24
C PRO A 165 7.58 19.94 4.15
N VAL A 166 7.16 20.91 4.97
CA VAL A 166 5.80 21.44 5.04
C VAL A 166 5.45 22.09 3.71
N ARG A 167 6.36 22.92 3.16
CA ARG A 167 6.16 23.60 1.89
C ARG A 167 6.08 22.60 0.72
N MET A 168 6.95 21.60 0.69
CA MET A 168 6.94 20.57 -0.36
C MET A 168 5.62 19.79 -0.35
N PHE A 169 5.17 19.30 0.80
CA PHE A 169 3.91 18.58 0.89
C PHE A 169 2.70 19.47 0.59
N ALA A 170 2.75 20.76 0.96
CA ALA A 170 1.71 21.71 0.59
C ALA A 170 1.61 21.88 -0.94
N MET A 171 2.74 21.90 -1.64
CA MET A 171 2.77 21.94 -3.11
C MET A 171 2.20 20.67 -3.73
N ILE A 172 2.61 19.49 -3.24
CA ILE A 172 2.10 18.20 -3.71
C ILE A 172 0.57 18.14 -3.53
N VAL A 173 0.10 18.36 -2.30
CA VAL A 173 -1.32 18.34 -1.96
C VAL A 173 -2.12 19.30 -2.83
N ARG A 174 -1.68 20.55 -2.94
CA ARG A 174 -2.39 21.55 -3.76
C ARG A 174 -2.48 21.14 -5.23
N SER A 175 -1.48 20.44 -5.76
CA SER A 175 -1.49 19.97 -7.14
C SER A 175 -2.42 18.78 -7.37
N LEU A 176 -2.64 17.95 -6.35
CA LEU A 176 -3.41 16.70 -6.46
C LEU A 176 -4.83 16.79 -5.90
N GLU A 177 -5.14 17.78 -5.07
CA GLU A 177 -6.38 17.83 -4.27
C GLU A 177 -7.65 17.64 -5.12
N GLN A 178 -7.77 18.35 -6.24
CA GLN A 178 -8.94 18.24 -7.11
C GLN A 178 -9.03 16.88 -7.81
N GLU A 179 -7.89 16.31 -8.22
CA GLU A 179 -7.82 14.96 -8.81
C GLU A 179 -8.27 13.90 -7.79
N LEU A 180 -7.77 13.99 -6.55
CA LEU A 180 -8.12 13.06 -5.48
C LEU A 180 -9.60 13.14 -5.12
N ILE A 181 -10.15 14.34 -4.95
CA ILE A 181 -11.58 14.54 -4.67
C ILE A 181 -12.45 13.92 -5.77
N ALA A 182 -12.06 14.07 -7.04
CA ALA A 182 -12.83 13.55 -8.17
C ALA A 182 -12.97 12.02 -8.17
N VAL A 183 -12.04 11.30 -7.53
CA VAL A 183 -12.05 9.83 -7.43
C VAL A 183 -12.40 9.32 -6.02
N GLY A 184 -12.85 10.20 -5.12
CA GLY A 184 -13.14 9.85 -3.73
C GLY A 184 -11.88 9.49 -2.91
N GLY A 185 -10.71 9.95 -3.35
CA GLY A 185 -9.44 9.84 -2.65
C GLY A 185 -9.30 10.85 -1.51
N ASP A 186 -8.22 10.71 -0.74
CA ASP A 186 -7.85 11.63 0.35
C ASP A 186 -6.33 11.63 0.51
N TRP A 187 -5.80 12.55 1.32
CA TRP A 187 -4.39 12.59 1.68
C TRP A 187 -4.24 12.92 3.16
N ARG A 188 -3.14 12.48 3.77
CA ARG A 188 -2.81 12.78 5.17
C ARG A 188 -1.32 12.97 5.34
N THR A 189 -0.92 13.95 6.14
CA THR A 189 0.48 14.14 6.54
C THR A 189 0.56 14.51 8.02
N PRO A 190 1.53 13.97 8.79
CA PRO A 190 1.79 14.41 10.15
C PRO A 190 2.36 15.84 10.22
N HIS A 191 2.81 16.41 9.09
CA HIS A 191 3.39 17.74 9.00
C HIS A 191 2.35 18.87 9.08
N PHE A 192 1.06 18.56 8.94
CA PHE A 192 -0.04 19.51 9.09
C PHE A 192 -0.90 19.23 10.32
N PRO A 193 -1.52 20.26 10.92
CA PRO A 193 -2.51 20.05 11.98
C PRO A 193 -3.64 19.14 11.47
N ARG A 194 -4.11 18.23 12.33
CA ARG A 194 -5.29 17.43 11.99
C ARG A 194 -6.49 18.38 11.79
N PRO A 195 -7.22 18.28 10.66
CA PRO A 195 -8.52 18.90 10.56
C PRO A 195 -9.40 18.40 11.72
N VAL A 196 -10.19 19.30 12.32
CA VAL A 196 -11.17 18.89 13.34
C VAL A 196 -12.07 17.84 12.72
N ALA A 197 -12.20 16.67 13.37
CA ALA A 197 -12.98 15.55 12.86
C ALA A 197 -14.39 16.03 12.45
N VAL A 198 -14.80 15.68 11.23
CA VAL A 198 -16.12 16.04 10.73
C VAL A 198 -17.16 15.20 11.51
N GLN A 199 -18.37 15.74 11.71
CA GLN A 199 -19.38 15.13 12.60
C GLN A 199 -19.65 13.62 12.42
N PRO A 200 -19.63 13.02 11.21
CA PRO A 200 -19.83 11.57 11.05
C PRO A 200 -18.75 10.73 11.74
N GLU A 201 -17.49 11.14 11.66
CA GLU A 201 -16.36 10.45 12.30
C GLU A 201 -16.44 10.60 13.82
N THR A 202 -16.89 11.75 14.31
CA THR A 202 -17.17 11.97 15.74
C THR A 202 -18.24 11.00 16.27
N ARG A 203 -19.28 10.72 15.48
CA ARG A 203 -20.34 9.77 15.86
C ARG A 203 -19.83 8.33 15.91
N TRP A 204 -18.98 7.92 14.97
CA TRP A 204 -18.32 6.61 15.01
C TRP A 204 -17.35 6.49 16.19
N LEU A 205 -16.56 7.53 16.46
CA LEU A 205 -15.68 7.57 17.63
C LEU A 205 -16.46 7.48 18.94
N GLN A 206 -17.63 8.10 19.04
CA GLN A 206 -18.53 7.95 20.19
C GLN A 206 -19.10 6.52 20.31
N PHE A 207 -19.35 5.84 19.19
CA PHE A 207 -19.85 4.45 19.19
C PHE A 207 -18.76 3.44 19.58
N MET A 208 -17.50 3.68 19.17
CA MET A 208 -16.36 2.82 19.46
C MET A 208 -15.62 3.18 20.75
N ALA A 209 -15.89 4.34 21.34
CA ALA A 209 -15.34 4.67 22.65
C ALA A 209 -15.83 3.63 23.66
N PRO A 210 -14.92 3.08 24.51
CA PRO A 210 -15.32 2.12 25.52
C PRO A 210 -16.41 2.74 26.37
N ARG A 211 -17.56 2.06 26.46
CA ARG A 211 -18.61 2.45 27.40
C ARG A 211 -17.97 2.46 28.79
N SER A 212 -17.84 3.63 29.39
CA SER A 212 -17.35 3.83 30.75
C SER A 212 -18.29 3.27 31.81
N ASP A 213 -19.33 2.54 31.40
CA ASP A 213 -20.29 1.92 32.29
C ASP A 213 -19.72 0.56 32.68
N GLY A 214 -19.13 0.50 33.88
CA GLY A 214 -18.55 -0.69 34.50
C GLY A 214 -19.57 -1.80 34.82
N THR A 215 -20.29 -2.27 33.80
CA THR A 215 -21.12 -3.46 33.90
C THR A 215 -20.28 -4.64 33.42
N GLN A 216 -19.58 -5.26 34.37
CA GLN A 216 -19.06 -6.61 34.21
C GLN A 216 -20.25 -7.55 33.98
N ALA A 217 -20.19 -8.34 32.90
CA ALA A 217 -20.96 -9.56 32.74
C ALA A 217 -20.01 -10.74 32.93
#